data_AF-J6UCS9-F1
#
_entry.id   AF-J6UCS9-F1
#
_cell.length_a   1.000
_cell.length_b   1.000
_cell.length_c   1.000
_cell.angle_alpha   90.00
_cell.angle_beta   90.00
_cell.angle_gamma   90.00
#
_symmetry.space_group_name_H-M   'P 1'
#
loop_
_entity.id
_entity.type
_entity.pdbx_description
1 polymer ?
#
loop_
_entity_poly.entity_id
_entity_poly.type
_entity_poly.pdbx_seq_one_letter_code
_entity_poly.pdbx_strand_id
1 'polypeptide(L)' 'MSHVSRSDVTSRALVVQRTIVAVALGCAVLLVGLAVALWAHYGTAVFFEAISAGIAGCF' A
#
# COMPACT_ATOMS: atom_id res chain seq x y z
N MET A 1 -31.12 -25.51 -6.77
CA MET A 1 -30.65 -24.81 -5.56
C MET A 1 -29.16 -24.44 -5.72
N SER A 2 -28.82 -23.61 -6.74
CA SER A 2 -27.40 -23.24 -7.00
C SER A 2 -27.20 -21.99 -7.88
N HIS A 3 -28.25 -21.17 -8.14
CA HIS A 3 -28.06 -19.84 -8.73
C HIS A 3 -27.55 -18.85 -7.66
N VAL A 4 -26.40 -19.17 -7.05
CA VAL A 4 -25.59 -18.15 -6.37
C VAL A 4 -25.13 -17.21 -7.48
N SER A 5 -25.67 -15.99 -7.42
CA SER A 5 -25.61 -15.01 -8.49
C SER A 5 -24.15 -14.61 -8.74
N ARG A 6 -23.61 -14.95 -9.91
CA ARG A 6 -22.24 -14.58 -10.32
C ARG A 6 -21.99 -13.07 -10.18
N SER A 7 -23.04 -12.25 -10.32
CA SER A 7 -23.01 -10.79 -10.10
C SER A 7 -22.77 -10.37 -8.64
N ASP A 8 -23.16 -11.17 -7.65
CA ASP A 8 -22.88 -10.91 -6.23
C ASP A 8 -21.38 -11.08 -5.95
N VAL A 9 -20.78 -12.13 -6.48
CA VAL A 9 -19.33 -12.40 -6.37
C VAL A 9 -18.52 -11.28 -7.03
N THR A 10 -18.89 -10.86 -8.24
CA THR A 10 -18.20 -9.76 -8.94
C THR A 10 -18.33 -8.43 -8.20
N SER A 11 -19.53 -8.11 -7.67
CA SER A 11 -19.76 -6.87 -6.92
C SER A 11 -18.94 -6.84 -5.63
N ARG A 12 -18.91 -7.94 -4.88
CA ARG A 12 -18.11 -8.07 -3.66
C ARG A 12 -16.61 -8.03 -3.97
N ALA A 13 -16.17 -8.67 -5.05
CA ALA A 13 -14.78 -8.64 -5.50
C ALA A 13 -14.34 -7.20 -5.86
N LEU A 14 -15.18 -6.43 -6.55
CA LEU A 14 -14.90 -5.03 -6.87
C LEU A 14 -14.81 -4.15 -5.62
N VAL A 15 -15.68 -4.36 -4.64
CA VAL A 15 -15.61 -3.65 -3.35
C VAL A 15 -14.32 -4.01 -2.63
N VAL A 16 -13.99 -5.30 -2.50
CA VAL A 16 -12.75 -5.76 -1.85
C VAL A 16 -11.52 -5.21 -2.57
N GLN A 17 -11.48 -5.30 -3.91
CA GLN A 17 -10.38 -4.76 -4.70
C GLN A 17 -10.24 -3.24 -4.53
N ARG A 18 -11.35 -2.50 -4.54
CA ARG A 18 -11.33 -1.05 -4.31
C ARG A 18 -10.81 -0.72 -2.90
N THR A 19 -11.21 -1.49 -1.89
CA THR A 19 -10.74 -1.31 -0.52
C THR A 19 -9.24 -1.61 -0.40
N ILE A 20 -8.76 -2.70 -1.00
CA ILE A 20 -7.32 -3.05 -1.01
C ILE A 20 -6.51 -1.95 -1.69
N VAL A 21 -6.95 -1.48 -2.86
CA VAL A 21 -6.28 -0.40 -3.59
C VAL A 21 -6.28 0.89 -2.77
N ALA A 22 -7.40 1.25 -2.13
CA ALA A 22 -7.48 2.43 -1.28
C ALA A 22 -6.53 2.35 -0.07
N VAL A 23 -6.45 1.20 0.59
CA VAL A 23 -5.54 0.97 1.72
C VAL A 23 -4.08 1.02 1.26
N ALA A 24 -3.76 0.37 0.13
CA ALA A 24 -2.41 0.39 -0.42
C ALA A 24 -1.96 1.81 -0.79
N LEU A 25 -2.84 2.59 -1.43
CA LEU A 25 -2.59 4.00 -1.74
C LEU A 25 -2.41 4.83 -0.47
N GLY A 26 -3.25 4.63 0.55
CA GLY A 26 -3.13 5.30 1.84
C GLY A 26 -1.77 5.03 2.49
N CYS A 27 -1.37 3.76 2.58
CA CYS A 27 -0.05 3.38 3.10
C CYS A 27 1.09 3.98 2.28
N ALA A 28 1.00 3.96 0.94
CA ALA A 28 2.04 4.54 0.09
C ALA A 28 2.21 6.04 0.34
N VAL A 29 1.11 6.81 0.44
CA VAL A 29 1.16 8.25 0.74
C VAL A 29 1.76 8.51 2.12
N LEU A 30 1.37 7.74 3.13
CA LEU A 30 1.93 7.83 4.48
C LEU A 30 3.44 7.56 4.49
N LEU A 31 3.89 6.50 3.83
CA LEU A 31 5.31 6.14 3.74
C LEU A 31 6.12 7.21 3.01
N VAL A 32 5.61 7.75 1.90
CA VAL A 32 6.26 8.84 1.17
C VAL A 32 6.33 10.11 2.01
N GLY A 33 5.26 10.47 2.72
CA GLY A 33 5.26 11.62 3.62
C GLY A 33 6.27 11.47 4.76
N LEU A 34 6.33 10.28 5.37
CA LEU A 34 7.27 9.97 6.44
C LEU A 34 8.72 10.03 5.92
N ALA A 35 8.97 9.46 4.74
CA ALA A 35 10.25 9.52 4.04
C ALA A 35 10.74 10.96 3.86
N VAL A 36 9.88 11.86 3.35
CA VAL A 36 10.22 13.27 3.15
C VAL A 36 10.48 13.98 4.48
N ALA A 37 9.70 13.68 5.52
CA ALA A 37 9.89 14.24 6.87
C ALA A 37 11.22 13.78 7.50
N LEU A 38 11.55 12.49 7.40
CA LEU A 38 12.84 11.96 7.86
C LEU A 38 14.01 12.59 7.10
N TRP A 39 13.86 12.78 5.79
CA TRP A 39 14.88 13.40 4.96
C TRP A 39 15.19 14.83 5.39
N ALA A 40 14.15 15.62 5.66
CA ALA A 40 14.27 16.99 6.13
C ALA A 40 14.92 17.09 7.52
N HIS A 41 14.74 16.08 8.38
CA HIS A 41 15.28 16.08 9.74
C HIS A 41 16.67 15.44 9.89
N TYR A 42 16.97 14.35 9.16
CA TYR A 42 18.15 13.51 9.39
C TYR A 42 19.12 13.44 8.19
N GLY A 43 18.77 14.04 7.05
CA GLY A 43 19.59 14.02 5.83
C GLY A 43 19.43 12.76 4.96
N THR A 44 20.11 12.73 3.81
CA THR A 44 19.94 11.69 2.76
C THR A 44 20.42 10.29 3.16
N ALA A 45 21.38 10.18 4.07
CA ALA A 45 22.07 8.91 4.34
C ALA A 45 21.19 7.87 5.04
N VAL A 46 20.53 8.24 6.15
CA VAL A 46 19.67 7.32 6.94
C VAL A 46 18.40 6.94 6.18
N PHE A 47 17.92 7.85 5.31
CA PHE A 47 16.76 7.65 4.46
C PHE A 47 16.96 6.54 3.42
N PHE A 48 18.09 6.55 2.71
CA PHE A 48 18.38 5.54 1.67
C PHE A 48 18.51 4.14 2.26
N GLU A 49 19.11 4.02 3.44
CA GLU A 49 19.21 2.75 4.17
C GLU A 49 17.82 2.23 4.61
N ALA A 50 16.91 3.11 5.04
CA ALA A 50 15.56 2.72 5.40
C ALA A 50 14.74 2.26 4.17
N ILE A 51 14.89 2.92 3.02
CA ILE A 51 14.26 2.49 1.77
C ILE A 51 14.82 1.16 1.29
N SER A 52 16.15 0.99 1.29
CA SER A 52 16.80 -0.22 0.81
C SER A 52 16.38 -1.43 1.63
N ALA A 53 16.31 -1.31 2.96
CA ALA A 53 15.81 -2.35 3.85
C ALA A 53 14.33 -2.70 3.59
N GLY A 54 13.49 -1.70 3.30
CA GLY A 54 12.09 -1.93 2.97
C GLY A 54 11.90 -2.68 1.64
N ILE A 55 12.65 -2.29 0.61
CA ILE A 55 12.63 -2.99 -0.70
C ILE A 55 13.16 -4.42 -0.53
N ALA A 56 14.24 -4.61 0.22
CA ALA A 56 14.80 -5.93 0.52
C ALA A 56 13.86 -6.83 1.32
N GLY A 57 12.90 -6.29 2.09
CA GLY A 57 11.88 -7.09 2.76
C GLY A 57 10.76 -7.59 1.83
N CYS A 58 10.64 -7.03 0.63
CA CYS A 58 9.63 -7.44 -0.36
C CYS A 58 10.10 -8.51 -1.35
N PHE A 59 11.41 -8.73 -1.49
CA PHE A 59 12.02 -9.69 -2.43
C PHE A 59 12.84 -10.74 -1.69
#